data_AF-Q8DLE6-F1
#
_entry.id   AF-Q8DLE6-F1
#
_cell.length_a   1.000
_cell.length_b   1.000
_cell.length_c   1.000
_cell.angle_alpha   90.00
_cell.angle_beta   90.00
_cell.angle_gamma   90.00
#
_symmetry.space_group_name_H-M   'P 1'
#
loop_
_entity.id
_entity.type
_entity.pdbx_description
1 polymer ?
#
loop_
_entity_poly.entity_id
_entity_poly.type
_entity_poly.pdbx_seq_one_letter_code
_entity_poly.pdbx_strand_id
1 'polypeptide(L)'
;MSIQLSKRRECGGTWVVDVDLGRSPTAEELATLAQRYGGRCRQFQQLVWLDLPSGRITASLRLSRLTMRLGDKTLEAAIIADLQQLAEGAVVTCGMDV
;
A
#
# COMPACT_ATOMS: atom_id res chain seq x y z
N MET A 1 1.14 14.12 -6.25
CA MET A 1 1.23 13.21 -7.42
C MET A 1 0.17 12.14 -7.24
N SER A 2 -0.59 11.79 -8.28
CA SER A 2 -1.63 10.76 -8.19
C SER A 2 -1.03 9.36 -8.35
N ILE A 3 -1.41 8.43 -7.47
CA ILE A 3 -1.02 7.02 -7.58
C ILE A 3 -1.58 6.40 -8.86
N GLN A 4 -0.89 5.41 -9.42
CA GLN A 4 -1.41 4.62 -10.54
C GLN A 4 -1.96 3.30 -10.04
N LEU A 5 -3.11 2.89 -10.59
CA LEU A 5 -3.78 1.64 -10.22
C LEU A 5 -3.91 0.76 -11.45
N SER A 6 -3.56 -0.52 -11.32
CA SER A 6 -3.90 -1.53 -12.30
C SER A 6 -4.54 -2.73 -11.63
N LYS A 7 -5.53 -3.33 -12.28
CA LYS A 7 -6.28 -4.45 -11.74
C LYS A 7 -6.20 -5.61 -12.71
N ARG A 8 -5.73 -6.76 -12.22
CA ARG A 8 -5.57 -7.98 -13.01
C ARG A 8 -6.21 -9.16 -12.30
N ARG A 9 -6.53 -10.19 -13.07
CA ARG A 9 -7.06 -11.45 -12.55
C ARG A 9 -5.94 -12.48 -12.54
N GLU A 10 -5.66 -13.07 -11.38
CA GLU A 10 -4.70 -14.18 -11.28
C GLU A 10 -5.38 -15.51 -11.65
N CYS A 11 -4.59 -16.48 -12.09
CA CYS A 11 -5.07 -17.86 -12.31
C CYS A 11 -5.70 -18.37 -11.00
N GLY A 12 -6.98 -18.79 -11.06
CA GLY A 12 -7.79 -19.10 -9.88
C GLY A 12 -8.88 -18.08 -9.57
N GLY A 13 -8.98 -16.99 -10.33
CA GLY A 13 -10.13 -16.08 -10.30
C GLY A 13 -10.04 -14.93 -9.29
N THR A 14 -9.00 -14.92 -8.46
CA THR A 14 -8.70 -13.85 -7.51
C THR A 14 -8.31 -12.56 -8.22
N TRP A 15 -8.88 -11.45 -7.77
CA TRP A 15 -8.49 -10.13 -8.23
C TRP A 15 -7.27 -9.63 -7.47
N VAL A 16 -6.35 -9.03 -8.22
CA VAL A 16 -5.15 -8.39 -7.68
C VAL A 16 -5.11 -6.96 -8.15
N VAL A 17 -4.80 -6.06 -7.23
CA VAL A 17 -4.62 -4.64 -7.53
C VAL A 17 -3.16 -4.30 -7.33
N ASP A 18 -2.49 -3.83 -8.38
CA ASP A 18 -1.19 -3.18 -8.25
C ASP A 18 -1.38 -1.69 -8.09
N VAL A 19 -0.60 -1.13 -7.18
CA VAL A 19 -0.54 0.30 -6.89
C VAL A 19 0.88 0.77 -7.12
N ASP A 20 1.03 1.84 -7.87
CA ASP A 20 2.29 2.60 -7.96
C ASP A 20 2.10 3.92 -7.22
N LEU A 21 2.80 4.09 -6.09
CA LEU A 21 2.75 5.30 -5.27
C LEU A 21 3.53 6.48 -5.88
N GLY A 22 4.32 6.26 -6.92
CA GLY A 22 5.26 7.26 -7.46
C GLY A 22 6.50 7.49 -6.57
N ARG A 23 6.56 6.88 -5.38
CA ARG A 23 7.71 6.86 -4.48
C ARG A 23 7.77 5.56 -3.69
N SER A 24 8.94 5.21 -3.18
CA SER A 24 9.06 4.07 -2.26
C SER A 24 8.40 4.40 -0.91
N PRO A 25 7.53 3.51 -0.38
CA PRO A 25 6.99 3.66 0.97
C PRO A 25 8.05 3.34 2.03
N THR A 26 7.92 3.93 3.21
CA THR A 26 8.75 3.57 4.37
C THR A 26 8.13 2.41 5.16
N ALA A 27 8.96 1.71 5.95
CA ALA A 27 8.46 0.65 6.81
C ALA A 27 7.46 1.16 7.87
N GLU A 28 7.64 2.40 8.34
CA GLU A 28 6.76 3.06 9.32
C GLU A 28 5.39 3.40 8.73
N GLU A 29 5.34 3.93 7.50
CA GLU A 29 4.10 4.19 6.78
C GLU A 29 3.29 2.90 6.61
N LEU A 30 3.96 1.81 6.22
CA LEU A 30 3.33 0.51 6.02
C LEU A 30 2.88 -0.12 7.35
N ALA A 31 3.65 0.05 8.43
CA ALA A 31 3.25 -0.41 9.76
C ALA A 31 2.02 0.34 10.27
N THR A 32 1.99 1.66 10.09
CA THR A 32 0.84 2.52 10.44
C THR A 32 -0.41 2.13 9.66
N LEU A 33 -0.26 1.90 8.35
CA LEU A 33 -1.34 1.43 7.49
C LEU A 33 -1.86 0.06 7.97
N ALA A 34 -0.98 -0.89 8.26
CA ALA A 34 -1.38 -2.20 8.77
C ALA A 34 -2.16 -2.09 10.09
N GLN A 35 -1.66 -1.29 11.05
CA GLN A 35 -2.32 -1.09 12.35
C GLN A 35 -3.72 -0.47 12.20
N ARG A 36 -3.87 0.54 11.34
CA ARG A 36 -5.17 1.19 11.06
C ARG A 36 -6.25 0.19 10.65
N TYR A 37 -5.88 -0.84 9.90
CA TYR A 37 -6.79 -1.86 9.39
C TYR A 37 -6.75 -3.18 10.18
N GLY A 38 -6.26 -3.15 11.42
CA GLY A 38 -6.22 -4.32 12.31
C GLY A 38 -5.29 -5.44 11.83
N GLY A 39 -4.33 -5.12 10.98
CA GLY A 39 -3.36 -6.04 10.42
C GLY A 39 -2.03 -6.10 11.17
N ARG A 40 -1.13 -6.92 10.64
CA ARG A 40 0.26 -7.06 11.12
C ARG A 40 1.22 -6.76 9.98
N CYS A 41 2.32 -6.09 10.31
CA CYS A 41 3.40 -5.80 9.39
C CYS A 41 4.53 -6.81 9.59
N ARG A 42 4.99 -7.47 8.52
CA ARG A 42 6.14 -8.39 8.52
C ARG A 42 7.13 -7.97 7.46
N GLN A 43 8.35 -7.66 7.86
CA GLN A 43 9.41 -7.29 6.93
C GLN A 43 10.30 -8.49 6.59
N PHE A 44 10.53 -8.69 5.29
CA PHE A 44 11.44 -9.69 4.73
C PHE A 44 12.40 -8.98 3.77
N GLN A 45 13.59 -8.64 4.26
CA GLN A 45 14.58 -7.86 3.52
C GLN A 45 14.01 -6.52 3.04
N GLN A 46 13.80 -6.38 1.73
CA GLN A 46 13.28 -5.17 1.05
C GLN A 46 11.80 -5.28 0.69
N LEU A 47 11.13 -6.33 1.16
CA LEU A 47 9.70 -6.56 1.00
C LEU A 47 9.02 -6.47 2.37
N VAL A 48 7.84 -5.87 2.38
CA VAL A 48 7.00 -5.79 3.58
C VAL A 48 5.64 -6.40 3.24
N TRP A 49 5.17 -7.28 4.11
CA TRP A 49 3.84 -7.87 4.02
C TRP A 49 2.95 -7.28 5.10
N LEU A 50 1.81 -6.77 4.69
CA LEU A 50 0.74 -6.35 5.58
C LEU A 50 -0.31 -7.45 5.52
N ASP A 51 -0.36 -8.28 6.56
CA ASP A 51 -1.39 -9.30 6.70
C ASP A 51 -2.61 -8.66 7.36
N LEU A 52 -3.71 -8.61 6.62
CA LEU A 52 -4.98 -8.02 7.01
C LEU A 52 -6.01 -9.15 7.18
N PRO A 53 -7.09 -8.94 7.97
CA PRO A 53 -8.14 -9.96 8.13
C PRO A 53 -8.76 -10.42 6.80
N SER A 54 -8.82 -9.53 5.81
CA SER A 54 -9.42 -9.80 4.49
C SER A 54 -8.42 -10.17 3.40
N GLY A 55 -7.12 -10.28 3.72
CA GLY A 55 -6.11 -10.61 2.72
C GLY A 55 -4.71 -10.09 3.03
N ARG A 56 -3.93 -9.79 1.98
CA ARG A 56 -2.54 -9.34 2.12
C ARG A 56 -2.20 -8.23 1.15
N ILE A 57 -1.35 -7.31 1.63
CA ILE A 57 -0.64 -6.35 0.78
C ILE A 57 0.85 -6.68 0.82
N THR A 58 1.48 -6.74 -0.34
CA THR A 58 2.94 -6.86 -0.48
C THR A 58 3.46 -5.53 -1.01
N ALA A 59 4.39 -4.92 -0.29
CA ALA A 59 5.04 -3.67 -0.66
C ALA A 59 6.55 -3.86 -0.81
N SER A 60 7.16 -3.12 -1.72
CA SER A 60 8.61 -2.99 -1.78
C SER A 60 9.06 -1.72 -1.07
N LEU A 61 10.17 -1.77 -0.34
CA LEU A 61 10.83 -0.59 0.24
C LEU A 61 11.79 0.09 -0.77
N ARG A 62 12.04 -0.54 -1.93
CA ARG A 62 12.93 -0.01 -2.98
C ARG A 62 12.19 0.47 -4.22
N LEU A 63 10.99 -0.06 -4.45
CA LEU A 63 10.14 0.28 -5.57
C LEU A 63 8.92 1.00 -5.04
N SER A 64 8.33 1.85 -5.87
CA SER A 64 7.07 2.52 -5.57
C SER A 64 5.84 1.60 -5.62
N ARG A 65 6.05 0.28 -5.76
CA ARG A 65 5.00 -0.68 -6.07
C ARG A 65 4.50 -1.43 -4.83
N LEU A 66 3.17 -1.53 -4.75
CA LEU A 66 2.44 -2.39 -3.85
C LEU A 66 1.51 -3.30 -4.65
N THR A 67 1.25 -4.49 -4.14
CA THR A 67 0.30 -5.44 -4.70
C THR A 67 -0.66 -5.86 -3.60
N MET A 68 -1.95 -5.63 -3.81
CA MET A 68 -3.03 -5.94 -2.89
C MET A 68 -3.82 -7.16 -3.37
N ARG A 69 -4.04 -8.09 -2.45
CA ARG A 69 -4.90 -9.28 -2.64
C ARG A 69 -5.90 -9.29 -1.50
N LEU A 70 -7.04 -8.62 -1.70
CA LEU A 70 -8.07 -8.43 -0.68
C LEU A 70 -9.38 -9.06 -1.14
N GLY A 71 -10.05 -9.77 -0.22
CA GLY A 71 -11.38 -10.33 -0.46
C GLY A 71 -12.51 -9.31 -0.28
N ASP A 72 -12.23 -8.21 0.43
CA ASP A 72 -13.20 -7.15 0.73
C ASP A 72 -12.94 -5.91 -0.15
N LYS A 73 -13.92 -5.58 -1.01
CA LYS A 73 -13.84 -4.43 -1.92
C LYS A 73 -14.00 -3.08 -1.24
N THR A 74 -14.74 -3.03 -0.12
CA THR A 74 -14.91 -1.81 0.67
C THR A 74 -13.60 -1.47 1.36
N LEU A 75 -12.94 -2.48 1.93
CA LEU A 75 -11.61 -2.32 2.51
C LEU A 75 -10.57 -1.94 1.44
N GLU A 76 -10.60 -2.58 0.27
CA GLU A 76 -9.73 -2.24 -0.85
C GLU A 76 -9.83 -0.75 -1.23
N ALA A 77 -11.05 -0.22 -1.35
CA ALA A 77 -11.27 1.19 -1.67
C ALA A 77 -10.76 2.14 -0.56
N ALA A 78 -11.01 1.82 0.71
CA ALA A 78 -10.53 2.62 1.83
C ALA A 78 -8.99 2.67 1.90
N ILE A 79 -8.34 1.52 1.72
CA ILE A 79 -6.87 1.44 1.68
C ILE A 79 -6.32 2.22 0.50
N ILE A 80 -6.94 2.16 -0.68
CA ILE A 80 -6.53 2.96 -1.84
C ILE A 80 -6.58 4.46 -1.53
N ALA A 81 -7.64 4.93 -0.86
CA ALA A 81 -7.76 6.35 -0.48
C ALA A 81 -6.65 6.76 0.50
N ASP A 82 -6.33 5.92 1.49
CA ASP A 82 -5.21 6.18 2.41
C ASP A 82 -3.85 6.18 1.70
N LEU A 83 -3.66 5.29 0.72
CA LEU A 83 -2.44 5.25 -0.10
C LEU A 83 -2.31 6.50 -1.00
N GLN A 84 -3.43 7.05 -1.48
CA GLN A 84 -3.44 8.35 -2.17
C GLN A 84 -2.96 9.46 -1.24
N GLN A 85 -3.50 9.53 -0.03
CA GLN A 85 -3.07 10.51 0.97
C GLN A 85 -1.60 10.34 1.36
N LEU A 86 -1.09 9.11 1.47
CA LEU A 86 0.32 8.86 1.73
C LEU A 86 1.23 9.35 0.59
N ALA A 87 0.81 9.17 -0.66
CA ALA A 87 1.56 9.67 -1.82
C ALA A 87 1.56 11.22 -1.87
N GLU A 88 0.50 11.86 -1.39
CA GLU A 88 0.36 13.32 -1.34
C GLU A 88 1.05 13.96 -0.12
N GLY A 89 0.95 13.35 1.06
CA GLY A 89 1.52 13.87 2.31
C GLY A 89 3.05 13.96 2.29
N ALA A 90 3.72 13.08 1.54
CA ALA A 90 5.17 13.18 1.32
C ALA A 90 5.59 14.40 0.48
N VAL A 91 4.67 15.02 -0.25
CA VAL A 91 4.94 16.27 -1.00
C VAL A 91 4.91 17.48 -0.06
N VAL A 92 4.22 17.40 1.08
CA VAL A 92 4.06 18.51 2.03
C VAL A 92 5.27 18.67 2.96
N THR A 93 6.11 17.65 3.12
CA THR A 93 7.27 17.68 4.04
C THR A 93 8.57 18.24 3.45
N CYS A 94 8.60 18.67 2.18
CA CYS A 94 9.80 19.24 1.54
C CYS A 94 9.71 20.75 1.25
N GLY A 95 8.88 21.49 1.98
CA GLY A 95 8.73 22.93 1.76
C GLY A 95 8.36 23.67 3.02
N MET A 96 9.28 23.74 3.99
CA MET A 96 9.36 24.80 5.02
C MET A 96 10.63 24.57 5.85
N ASP A 97 11.80 24.87 5.28
CA ASP A 97 12.93 25.34 6.08
C ASP A 97 12.77 26.87 6.20
N VAL A 98 12.68 27.35 7.43
CA VAL A 98 12.71 28.77 7.83
C VAL A 98 14.15 29.28 7.82
#